data_AF-A0A4Y2U6P1-F1
#
_entry.id   AF-A0A4Y2U6P1-F1
#
_cell.length_a   1.000
_cell.length_b   1.000
_cell.length_c   1.000
_cell.angle_alpha   90.00
_cell.angle_beta   90.00
_cell.angle_gamma   90.00
#
_symmetry.space_group_name_H-M   'P 1'
#
loop_
_entity.id
_entity.type
_entity.pdbx_description
1 polymer ?
#
loop_
_entity_poly.entity_id
_entity_poly.type
_entity_poly.pdbx_seq_one_letter_code
_entity_poly.pdbx_strand_id
1 'polypeptide(L)'
;MKIVKVSYNTNIYNDSLSSILALQRACSRSGFVNKDKVDFLKAKHLVDLSWVEAHVGNESNDMADQHAKLATIIGEDNDIPVP
;
A
#
# COMPACT_ATOMS: atom_id res chain seq x y z
N MET A 1 27.23 13.57 -17.13
CA MET A 1 26.32 13.44 -15.97
C MET A 1 25.42 12.23 -16.22
N LYS A 2 25.72 11.07 -15.60
CA LYS A 2 24.90 9.87 -15.73
C LYS A 2 23.74 10.02 -14.74
N ILE A 3 22.52 10.13 -15.24
CA ILE A 3 21.34 9.99 -14.39
C ILE A 3 21.23 8.50 -14.07
N VAL A 4 21.67 8.12 -12.88
CA VAL A 4 21.48 6.76 -12.37
C VAL A 4 20.01 6.66 -11.98
N LYS A 5 19.23 5.91 -12.76
CA LYS A 5 17.86 5.55 -12.36
C LYS A 5 17.98 4.53 -11.23
N VAL A 6 17.92 4.99 -9.99
CA VAL A 6 17.91 4.11 -8.82
C VAL A 6 16.53 3.45 -8.77
N SER A 7 16.46 2.15 -9.06
CA SER A 7 15.27 1.34 -8.83
C SER A 7 15.33 0.81 -7.40
N TYR A 8 14.55 1.39 -6.50
CA TYR A 8 14.28 0.80 -5.19
C TYR A 8 13.27 -0.35 -5.37
N ASN A 9 13.54 -1.50 -4.76
CA ASN A 9 12.52 -2.54 -4.62
C ASN A 9 11.76 -2.25 -3.32
N THR A 10 10.55 -1.70 -3.43
CA THR A 10 9.72 -1.32 -2.27
C THR A 10 8.80 -2.46 -1.91
N ASN A 11 8.84 -2.92 -0.67
CA ASN A 11 7.85 -3.87 -0.16
C ASN A 11 6.71 -3.09 0.51
N ILE A 12 5.47 -3.32 0.06
CA ILE A 12 4.26 -2.79 0.66
C ILE A 12 3.75 -3.83 1.66
N TYR A 13 3.65 -3.43 2.92
CA TYR A 13 3.06 -4.23 3.98
C TYR A 13 1.60 -3.81 4.17
N ASN A 14 0.69 -4.78 4.16
CA ASN A 14 -0.74 -4.56 4.33
C ASN A 14 -1.34 -5.65 5.23
N ASP A 15 -2.14 -5.25 6.19
CA ASP A 15 -2.84 -6.16 7.11
C ASP A 15 -4.25 -6.55 6.65
N SER A 16 -4.82 -5.80 5.71
CA SER A 16 -6.13 -6.07 5.13
C SER A 16 -6.07 -7.19 4.10
N LEU A 17 -6.40 -8.41 4.54
CA LEU A 17 -6.59 -9.58 3.68
C LEU A 17 -7.62 -9.31 2.57
N SER A 18 -8.68 -8.55 2.87
CA SER A 18 -9.73 -8.24 1.89
C SER A 18 -9.19 -7.39 0.74
N SER A 19 -8.30 -6.44 1.01
CA SER A 19 -7.64 -5.61 0.00
C SER A 19 -6.71 -6.43 -0.90
N ILE A 20 -5.92 -7.35 -0.32
CA ILE A 20 -5.04 -8.25 -1.09
C ILE A 20 -5.88 -9.12 -2.03
N LEU A 21 -6.96 -9.72 -1.52
CA LEU A 21 -7.84 -10.56 -2.32
C LEU A 21 -8.55 -9.75 -3.42
N ALA A 22 -8.93 -8.50 -3.16
CA ALA A 22 -9.52 -7.63 -4.16
C ALA A 22 -8.56 -7.34 -5.33
N LEU A 23 -7.27 -7.14 -5.04
CA LEU A 23 -6.20 -6.96 -6.03
C LEU A 23 -5.87 -8.25 -6.78
N GLN A 24 -6.00 -9.42 -6.15
CA GLN A 24 -5.76 -10.71 -6.82
C GLN A 24 -6.91 -11.18 -7.71
N ARG A 25 -8.13 -10.68 -7.48
CA ARG A 25 -9.30 -11.07 -8.30
C ARG A 25 -9.13 -10.64 -9.76
N ALA A 26 -9.36 -11.57 -10.69
CA ALA A 26 -9.25 -11.28 -12.13
C ALA A 26 -10.22 -10.19 -12.62
N CYS A 27 -11.42 -10.11 -12.04
CA CYS A 27 -12.43 -9.11 -12.40
C CYS A 27 -12.97 -8.41 -11.15
N SER A 28 -12.61 -7.14 -10.95
CA SER A 28 -13.27 -6.29 -9.95
C SER A 28 -14.34 -5.44 -10.61
N ARG A 29 -15.49 -5.28 -9.96
CA ARG A 29 -16.52 -4.30 -10.35
C ARG A 29 -16.14 -2.86 -9.98
N SER A 30 -15.13 -2.68 -9.14
CA SER A 30 -14.66 -1.36 -8.71
C SER A 30 -13.65 -0.78 -9.70
N GLY A 31 -13.95 0.40 -10.25
CA GLY A 31 -13.03 1.16 -11.09
C GLY A 31 -11.75 1.55 -10.37
N PHE A 32 -11.83 1.81 -9.06
CA PHE A 32 -10.69 2.10 -8.20
C PHE A 32 -9.72 0.92 -8.14
N VAL A 33 -10.21 -0.27 -7.78
CA VAL A 33 -9.39 -1.50 -7.72
C VAL A 33 -8.79 -1.85 -9.08
N ASN A 34 -9.50 -1.60 -10.18
CA ASN A 34 -8.96 -1.85 -11.52
C ASN A 34 -7.84 -0.87 -11.89
N LYS A 35 -7.92 0.39 -11.46
CA LYS A 35 -6.83 1.36 -11.63
C LYS A 35 -5.59 0.95 -10.84
N ASP A 36 -5.76 0.59 -9.57
CA ASP A 36 -4.66 0.14 -8.72
C ASP A 36 -3.97 -1.10 -9.29
N LYS A 37 -4.73 -2.05 -9.84
CA LYS A 37 -4.17 -3.22 -10.54
C LYS A 37 -3.29 -2.84 -11.72
N VAL A 38 -3.72 -1.88 -12.54
CA VAL A 38 -2.92 -1.41 -13.67
C VAL A 38 -1.61 -0.81 -13.17
N ASP A 39 -1.64 -0.04 -12.09
CA ASP A 39 -0.44 0.57 -11.53
C ASP A 39 0.49 -0.48 -10.88
N PHE A 40 -0.07 -1.47 -10.18
CA PHE A 40 0.70 -2.63 -9.69
C PHE A 40 1.35 -3.44 -10.83
N LEU A 41 0.65 -3.63 -11.96
CA LEU A 41 1.20 -4.31 -13.12
C LEU A 41 2.36 -3.53 -13.74
N LYS A 42 2.29 -2.20 -13.80
CA LYS A 42 3.40 -1.34 -14.24
C LYS A 42 4.60 -1.42 -13.28
N ALA A 43 4.32 -1.60 -11.99
CA ALA A 43 5.32 -1.65 -10.92
C ALA A 43 5.78 -3.08 -10.57
N LYS A 44 5.39 -4.11 -11.32
CA LYS A 44 5.60 -5.54 -11.01
C LYS A 44 7.05 -5.95 -10.66
N HIS A 45 8.05 -5.18 -11.12
CA HIS A 45 9.47 -5.45 -10.87
C HIS A 45 10.11 -4.47 -9.87
N LEU A 46 9.30 -3.60 -9.27
CA LEU A 46 9.72 -2.52 -8.35
C LEU A 46 9.01 -2.60 -7.01
N VAL A 47 7.86 -3.29 -6.96
CA VAL A 47 7.00 -3.34 -5.79
C VAL A 47 6.59 -4.78 -5.49
N ASP A 48 6.85 -5.18 -4.25
CA ASP A 48 6.35 -6.42 -3.66
C ASP A 48 5.20 -6.10 -2.70
N LEU A 49 4.26 -7.03 -2.54
CA LEU A 49 3.13 -6.90 -1.61
C LEU A 49 3.16 -8.05 -0.61
N SER A 50 3.30 -7.72 0.67
CA SER A 50 3.39 -8.68 1.77
C SER A 50 2.23 -8.49 2.76
N TRP A 51 1.65 -9.61 3.20
CA TRP A 51 0.66 -9.57 4.27
C TRP A 51 1.35 -9.51 5.63
N VAL A 52 0.82 -8.68 6.53
CA VAL A 52 1.27 -8.57 7.92
C VAL A 52 0.07 -8.76 8.84
N GLU A 53 0.25 -9.49 9.93
CA GLU A 53 -0.79 -9.62 10.93
C GLU A 53 -0.85 -8.34 11.79
N ALA A 54 -2.04 -7.75 11.91
CA ALA A 54 -2.24 -6.57 12.74
C ALA A 54 -2.06 -6.90 14.23
N HIS A 55 -1.57 -5.94 15.02
CA HIS A 55 -1.48 -6.01 16.48
C HIS A 55 -0.55 -7.09 17.06
N VAL A 56 0.41 -7.63 16.28
CA VAL A 56 1.48 -8.51 16.81
C VAL A 56 2.70 -7.71 17.30
N GLY A 57 2.52 -6.41 17.56
CA GLY A 57 3.59 -5.50 17.96
C GLY A 57 4.51 -5.09 16.81
N ASN A 58 4.03 -5.14 15.57
CA ASN A 58 4.74 -4.52 14.45
C ASN A 58 4.49 -3.02 14.47
N GLU A 59 5.45 -2.27 15.03
CA GLU A 59 5.38 -0.81 15.18
C GLU A 59 4.99 -0.10 13.87
N SER A 60 5.47 -0.59 12.72
CA SER A 60 5.14 0.01 11.42
C SER A 60 3.67 -0.14 11.04
N ASN A 61 3.05 -1.29 11.34
CA ASN A 61 1.63 -1.49 11.05
C ASN A 61 0.76 -0.68 12.03
N ASP A 62 1.14 -0.67 13.30
CA ASP A 62 0.42 0.05 14.34
C ASP A 62 0.44 1.56 14.07
N MET A 63 1.58 2.11 13.63
CA MET A 63 1.67 3.51 13.20
C MET A 63 0.77 3.83 12.00
N ALA A 64 0.71 2.93 11.00
CA ALA A 64 -0.14 3.10 9.82
C ALA A 64 -1.64 3.09 10.19
N ASP A 65 -2.05 2.16 11.06
CA ASP A 65 -3.43 2.07 11.56
C ASP A 65 -3.83 3.30 12.38
N GLN A 66 -2.93 3.81 13.24
CA GLN A 66 -3.17 5.08 13.95
C GLN A 66 -3.35 6.25 12.99
N HIS A 67 -2.53 6.34 11.94
CA HIS A 67 -2.68 7.38 10.91
C HIS A 67 -4.03 7.27 10.18
N ALA A 68 -4.44 6.06 9.80
CA ALA A 68 -5.73 5.83 9.14
C ALA A 68 -6.93 6.21 10.03
N LYS A 69 -6.85 5.88 11.34
CA LYS A 69 -7.84 6.29 12.34
C LYS A 69 -7.92 7.81 12.47
N LEU A 70 -6.77 8.49 12.56
CA LEU A 70 -6.71 9.95 12.64
C LEU A 70 -7.31 10.61 11.39
N ALA A 71 -6.97 10.12 10.19
CA ALA A 71 -7.53 10.62 8.93
C ALA A 71 -9.07 10.47 8.88
N THR A 72 -9.61 9.37 9.42
CA THR A 72 -11.06 9.15 9.48
C THR A 72 -11.77 10.10 10.45
N ILE A 73 -11.10 10.50 11.54
CA ILE A 73 -11.66 11.38 12.58
C ILE A 73 -11.57 12.86 12.17
N ILE A 74 -10.42 13.28 11.62
CA ILE A 74 -10.11 14.68 11.32
C ILE A 74 -10.65 15.06 9.93
N GLY A 75 -10.79 14.10 9.01
CA GLY A 75 -11.23 14.33 7.64
C GLY A 75 -10.19 15.05 6.77
N GLU A 76 -8.95 15.16 7.25
CA GLU A 76 -7.84 15.79 6.57
C GLU A 76 -6.94 14.72 5.93
N ASP A 77 -6.59 14.92 4.66
CA ASP A 77 -5.65 14.08 3.92
C ASP A 77 -4.26 14.32 4.49
N ASN A 78 -3.89 13.52 5.50
CA ASN A 78 -2.61 13.67 6.16
C ASN A 78 -1.51 13.23 5.19
N ASP A 79 -0.81 14.20 4.60
CA ASP A 79 0.47 13.98 3.91
C ASP A 79 1.45 13.36 4.93
N ILE A 80 1.52 12.03 4.95
CA ILE A 80 2.49 11.33 5.81
C ILE A 80 3.87 11.60 5.23
N PRO A 81 4.79 12.26 5.97
CA PRO A 81 6.13 12.51 5.46
C PRO A 81 6.83 11.17 5.23
N VAL A 82 7.37 11.00 4.03
CA VAL A 82 8.18 9.84 3.65
C VAL A 82 9.47 9.86 4.50
N PRO A 83 9.90 8.71 5.06
CA PRO A 83 11.19 8.59 5.77
C PRO A 83 12.40 8.92 4.90
#